data_AF-A0A954WMJ8-F1
#
_entry.id   AF-A0A954WMJ8-F1
#
_cell.length_a   1.000
_cell.length_b   1.000
_cell.length_c   1.000
_cell.angle_alpha   90.00
_cell.angle_beta   90.00
_cell.angle_gamma   90.00
#
_symmetry.space_group_name_H-M   'P 1'
#
loop_
_entity.id
_entity.type
_entity.pdbx_description
1 polymer ?
#
loop_
_entity_poly.entity_id
_entity_poly.type
_entity_poly.pdbx_seq_one_letter_code
_entity_poly.pdbx_strand_id
1 'polypeptide(L)'
;MSQFSSIGVITPADARRALQLVGFYEYGNALKHLTDLLNTANDEQLEAIDNIVRRRPEYAVYTNLSAKVETGPSSLSIPNDYRSENNKLEGLRGVIALARVELGSMLAGFTDARLPFLGTPVHEFYASEYQQMLLDGAKTHYWSLLNDPQLKQVMRTPPENPIVLAYSRRLVIARSMLAAAVRGGRREYNNIQMRELSSWKDSLDGVQAVLVGSIQAYLTEVSMATSRTNKKSTAFTEACNRMLQAEKRMKMAGR
;
A
#
# COMPACT_ATOMS: atom_id res chain seq x y z
N MET A 1 -26.19 -6.79 43.36
CA MET A 1 -26.99 -5.81 42.59
C MET A 1 -26.04 -4.72 42.12
N SER A 2 -25.44 -4.91 40.94
CA SER A 2 -25.79 -4.23 39.68
C SER A 2 -25.25 -2.79 39.59
N GLN A 3 -24.05 -2.65 39.04
CA GLN A 3 -23.59 -1.45 38.34
C GLN A 3 -22.94 -1.87 37.02
N PHE A 4 -23.75 -2.39 36.10
CA PHE A 4 -23.41 -2.37 34.68
C PHE A 4 -23.86 -1.00 34.13
N SER A 5 -23.06 0.03 34.37
CA SER A 5 -23.27 1.36 33.82
C SER A 5 -22.82 1.39 32.35
N SER A 6 -23.81 1.56 31.48
CA SER A 6 -23.74 1.97 30.07
C SER A 6 -22.84 1.13 29.15
N ILE A 7 -23.44 0.13 28.50
CA ILE A 7 -23.02 -0.26 27.15
C ILE A 7 -23.19 1.01 26.30
N GLY A 8 -22.09 1.73 26.09
CA GLY A 8 -22.08 2.90 25.22
C GLY A 8 -22.65 2.49 23.87
N VAL A 9 -23.65 3.23 23.39
CA VAL A 9 -24.25 3.02 22.07
C VAL A 9 -23.11 3.07 21.05
N ILE A 10 -22.73 1.93 20.51
CA ILE A 10 -21.73 1.83 19.44
C ILE A 10 -22.34 2.58 18.26
N THR A 11 -21.77 3.73 17.93
CA THR A 11 -22.28 4.48 16.77
C THR A 11 -21.99 3.69 15.50
N PRO A 12 -22.75 3.88 14.41
CA PRO A 12 -22.43 3.24 13.12
C PRO A 12 -21.02 3.56 12.59
N ALA A 13 -20.40 4.65 13.06
CA ALA A 13 -19.00 4.96 12.77
C ALA A 13 -18.03 4.09 13.59
N ASP A 14 -18.35 3.83 14.86
CA ASP A 14 -17.57 2.94 15.74
C ASP A 14 -17.71 1.47 15.31
N ALA A 15 -18.90 1.05 14.88
CA ALA A 15 -19.12 -0.28 14.32
C ALA A 15 -18.31 -0.48 13.03
N ARG A 16 -18.29 0.52 12.13
CA ARG A 16 -17.46 0.45 10.90
C ARG A 16 -15.97 0.41 11.19
N ARG A 17 -15.49 1.20 12.16
CA ARG A 17 -14.09 1.16 12.59
C ARG A 17 -13.72 -0.17 13.22
N ALA A 18 -14.59 -0.71 14.07
CA ALA A 18 -14.42 -2.04 14.67
C ALA A 18 -14.38 -3.13 13.59
N LEU A 19 -15.29 -3.10 12.62
CA LEU A 19 -15.30 -4.04 11.49
C LEU A 19 -14.04 -3.93 10.62
N GLN A 20 -13.54 -2.71 10.38
CA GLN A 20 -12.29 -2.51 9.65
C GLN A 20 -11.07 -3.05 10.42
N LEU A 21 -11.03 -2.86 11.73
CA LEU A 21 -9.97 -3.39 12.60
C LEU A 21 -10.01 -4.92 12.68
N VAL A 22 -11.21 -5.49 12.86
CA VAL A 22 -11.43 -6.94 12.85
C VAL A 22 -11.04 -7.50 11.47
N GLY A 23 -11.51 -6.91 10.38
CA GLY A 23 -11.13 -7.35 9.03
C GLY A 23 -9.63 -7.32 8.78
N PHE A 24 -8.93 -6.26 9.22
CA PHE A 24 -7.47 -6.19 9.14
C PHE A 24 -6.77 -7.27 9.98
N TYR A 25 -7.26 -7.53 11.20
CA TYR A 25 -6.71 -8.53 12.09
C TYR A 25 -6.93 -9.95 11.57
N GLU A 26 -8.15 -10.28 11.12
CA GLU A 26 -8.48 -11.57 10.51
C GLU A 26 -7.64 -11.83 9.26
N TYR A 27 -7.43 -10.80 8.44
CA TYR A 27 -6.59 -10.88 7.25
C TYR A 27 -5.12 -11.17 7.60
N GLY A 28 -4.57 -10.45 8.60
CA GLY A 28 -3.23 -10.71 9.11
C GLY A 28 -3.08 -12.13 9.69
N ASN A 29 -4.08 -12.62 10.41
CA ASN A 29 -4.11 -13.97 10.96
C ASN A 29 -4.21 -15.04 9.87
N ALA A 30 -5.04 -14.84 8.84
CA ALA A 30 -5.11 -15.75 7.71
C ALA A 30 -3.76 -15.89 7.01
N LEU A 31 -3.06 -14.76 6.78
CA LEU A 31 -1.70 -14.76 6.25
C LEU A 31 -0.69 -15.45 7.18
N LYS A 32 -0.83 -15.30 8.50
CA LYS A 32 -0.02 -16.03 9.47
C LYS A 32 -0.21 -17.54 9.33
N HIS A 33 -1.45 -18.03 9.27
CA HIS A 33 -1.73 -19.45 9.07
C HIS A 33 -1.19 -19.98 7.74
N LEU A 34 -1.27 -19.18 6.66
CA LEU A 34 -0.63 -19.53 5.39
C LEU A 34 0.90 -19.59 5.52
N THR A 35 1.51 -18.71 6.31
CA THR A 35 2.95 -18.76 6.60
C THR A 35 3.33 -20.03 7.36
N ASP A 36 2.54 -20.38 8.38
CA ASP A 36 2.76 -21.59 9.18
C ASP A 36 2.61 -22.85 8.31
N LEU A 37 1.64 -22.87 7.40
CA LEU A 37 1.49 -23.92 6.38
C LEU A 37 2.74 -24.04 5.50
N LEU A 38 3.24 -22.92 4.96
CA LEU A 38 4.45 -22.93 4.12
C LEU A 38 5.69 -23.44 4.86
N ASN A 39 5.79 -23.18 6.17
CA ASN A 39 6.93 -23.61 6.98
C ASN A 39 6.82 -25.07 7.46
N THR A 40 5.65 -25.70 7.37
CA THR A 40 5.40 -27.05 7.91
C THR A 40 5.12 -28.08 6.83
N ALA A 41 4.56 -27.68 5.70
CA ALA A 41 4.32 -28.55 4.57
C ALA A 41 5.63 -28.85 3.83
N ASN A 42 5.76 -30.07 3.32
CA ASN A 42 6.82 -30.41 2.38
C ASN A 42 6.44 -30.00 0.94
N ASP A 43 7.39 -30.11 0.01
CA ASP A 43 7.21 -29.68 -1.38
C ASP A 43 6.05 -30.40 -2.08
N GLU A 44 5.89 -31.71 -1.86
CA GLU A 44 4.79 -32.52 -2.44
C GLU A 44 3.43 -32.04 -1.95
N GLN A 45 3.31 -31.73 -0.65
CA GLN A 45 2.08 -31.18 -0.05
C GLN A 45 1.77 -29.79 -0.59
N LEU A 46 2.77 -28.92 -0.70
CA LEU A 46 2.60 -27.58 -1.25
C LEU A 46 2.17 -27.62 -2.72
N GLU A 47 2.75 -28.51 -3.52
CA GLU A 47 2.35 -28.71 -4.92
C GLU A 47 0.93 -29.27 -5.03
N ALA A 48 0.55 -30.22 -4.17
CA ALA A 48 -0.82 -30.73 -4.13
C ALA A 48 -1.84 -29.62 -3.81
N ILE A 49 -1.55 -28.78 -2.81
CA ILE A 49 -2.42 -27.65 -2.44
C ILE A 49 -2.48 -26.62 -3.56
N ASP A 50 -1.33 -26.27 -4.15
CA ASP A 50 -1.25 -25.34 -5.28
C ASP A 50 -2.10 -25.83 -6.47
N ASN A 51 -2.07 -27.12 -6.77
CA ASN A 51 -2.90 -27.74 -7.80
C ASN A 51 -4.40 -27.71 -7.47
N ILE A 52 -4.78 -27.88 -6.20
CA ILE A 52 -6.18 -27.75 -5.77
C ILE A 52 -6.67 -26.31 -5.98
N VAL A 53 -5.85 -25.32 -5.59
CA VAL A 53 -6.17 -23.89 -5.74
C VAL A 53 -6.22 -23.49 -7.21
N ARG A 54 -5.29 -23.99 -8.03
CA ARG A 54 -5.24 -23.71 -9.48
C ARG A 54 -6.52 -24.12 -10.22
N ARG A 55 -7.20 -25.19 -9.77
CA ARG A 55 -8.46 -25.66 -10.38
C ARG A 55 -9.67 -24.78 -10.06
N ARG A 56 -9.50 -23.76 -9.22
CA ARG A 56 -10.56 -22.86 -8.75
C ARG A 56 -10.39 -21.49 -9.41
N PRO A 57 -11.15 -21.16 -10.46
CA PRO A 57 -10.99 -19.92 -11.20
C PRO A 57 -11.25 -18.67 -10.36
N GLU A 58 -12.01 -18.77 -9.26
CA GLU A 58 -12.24 -17.69 -8.31
C GLU A 58 -10.96 -17.21 -7.59
N TYR A 59 -9.90 -18.02 -7.60
CA TYR A 59 -8.59 -17.68 -7.02
C TYR A 59 -7.57 -17.22 -8.06
N ALA A 60 -7.98 -17.02 -9.32
CA ALA A 60 -7.11 -16.47 -10.34
C ALA A 60 -6.75 -15.01 -10.00
N VAL A 61 -5.44 -14.72 -9.92
CA VAL A 61 -4.94 -13.37 -9.68
C VAL A 61 -4.48 -12.74 -10.99
N TYR A 62 -5.13 -11.67 -11.40
CA TYR A 62 -4.76 -10.94 -12.62
C TYR A 62 -3.50 -10.08 -12.40
N THR A 63 -2.57 -10.15 -13.34
CA THR A 63 -1.32 -9.39 -13.36
C THR A 63 -1.21 -8.53 -14.60
N ASN A 64 -0.18 -7.69 -14.64
CA ASN A 64 0.04 -6.69 -15.69
C ASN A 64 -1.14 -5.71 -15.83
N LEU A 65 -1.77 -5.38 -14.69
CA LEU A 65 -2.88 -4.43 -14.64
C LEU A 65 -2.40 -3.01 -14.96
N SER A 66 -1.11 -2.73 -14.75
CA SER A 66 -0.49 -1.45 -15.08
C SER A 66 -0.59 -1.09 -16.56
N ALA A 67 -0.62 -2.08 -17.46
CA ALA A 67 -0.76 -1.85 -18.91
C ALA A 67 -2.07 -1.12 -19.29
N LYS A 68 -3.10 -1.16 -18.44
CA LYS A 68 -4.38 -0.48 -18.66
C LYS A 68 -4.31 1.03 -18.37
N VAL A 69 -3.35 1.45 -17.55
CA VAL A 69 -3.24 2.84 -17.06
C VAL A 69 -1.94 3.52 -17.49
N GLU A 70 -1.01 2.76 -18.05
CA GLU A 70 0.27 3.25 -18.60
C GLU A 70 0.03 4.12 -19.84
N THR A 71 0.53 5.35 -19.82
CA THR A 71 0.29 6.37 -20.87
C THR A 71 1.52 6.74 -21.69
N GLY A 72 2.70 6.28 -21.29
CA GLY A 72 3.97 6.57 -21.96
C GLY A 72 4.87 5.35 -22.09
N PRO A 73 5.97 5.45 -22.87
CA PRO A 73 6.93 4.36 -22.99
C PRO A 73 7.57 4.04 -21.65
N SER A 74 7.67 2.75 -21.32
CA SER A 74 8.38 2.26 -20.15
C SER A 74 9.35 1.14 -20.53
N SER A 75 10.55 1.14 -19.95
CA SER A 75 11.50 0.01 -20.06
C SER A 75 11.11 -1.17 -19.17
N LEU A 76 10.05 -0.99 -18.37
CA LEU A 76 9.40 -1.98 -17.52
C LEU A 76 8.06 -2.44 -18.13
N SER A 77 7.71 -2.00 -19.35
CA SER A 77 6.56 -2.55 -20.06
C SER A 77 6.84 -3.99 -20.46
N ILE A 78 5.88 -4.86 -20.20
CA ILE A 78 5.86 -6.19 -20.83
C ILE A 78 5.33 -5.98 -22.27
N PRO A 79 5.93 -6.58 -23.31
CA PRO A 79 5.51 -6.41 -24.70
C PRO A 79 4.00 -6.64 -24.92
N ASN A 80 3.39 -5.85 -25.82
CA ASN A 80 1.95 -5.77 -26.03
C ASN A 80 1.24 -7.08 -26.43
N ASP A 81 1.96 -8.11 -26.87
CA ASP A 81 1.38 -9.45 -27.14
C ASP A 81 0.82 -10.12 -25.87
N TYR A 82 1.22 -9.63 -24.69
CA TYR A 82 0.68 -10.04 -23.39
C TYR A 82 -0.56 -9.24 -22.94
N ARG A 83 -1.18 -8.42 -23.80
CA ARG A 83 -2.49 -7.80 -23.47
C ARG A 83 -3.68 -8.78 -23.52
N SER A 84 -3.41 -10.07 -23.73
CA SER A 84 -4.44 -11.10 -23.67
C SER A 84 -4.92 -11.30 -22.23
N GLU A 85 -6.18 -11.70 -22.09
CA GLU A 85 -6.88 -12.03 -20.84
C GLU A 85 -6.24 -13.19 -20.05
N ASN A 86 -5.01 -13.58 -20.39
CA ASN A 86 -4.26 -14.73 -19.89
C ASN A 86 -3.13 -14.36 -18.91
N ASN A 87 -2.89 -13.08 -18.59
CA ASN A 87 -1.98 -12.71 -17.49
C ASN A 87 -2.65 -12.96 -16.14
N LYS A 88 -2.88 -14.23 -15.82
CA LYS A 88 -3.38 -14.68 -14.54
C LYS A 88 -2.36 -15.59 -13.90
N LEU A 89 -2.10 -15.37 -12.62
CA LEU A 89 -1.42 -16.31 -11.76
C LEU A 89 -2.49 -17.21 -11.15
N GLU A 90 -2.41 -18.50 -11.45
CA GLU A 90 -3.29 -19.52 -10.90
C GLU A 90 -2.53 -20.38 -9.89
N GLY A 91 -3.18 -20.69 -8.77
CA GLY A 91 -2.60 -21.47 -7.70
C GLY A 91 -2.31 -20.65 -6.45
N LEU A 92 -1.81 -21.35 -5.44
CA LEU A 92 -1.57 -20.83 -4.11
C LEU A 92 -0.50 -19.73 -4.11
N ARG A 93 0.51 -19.84 -4.98
CA ARG A 93 1.60 -18.84 -5.08
C ARG A 93 1.07 -17.44 -5.36
N GLY A 94 0.20 -17.32 -6.36
CA GLY A 94 -0.43 -16.04 -6.73
C GLY A 94 -1.29 -15.47 -5.61
N VAL A 95 -2.13 -16.31 -4.98
CA VAL A 95 -3.00 -15.88 -3.87
C VAL A 95 -2.17 -15.34 -2.69
N ILE A 96 -1.12 -16.06 -2.28
CA ILE A 96 -0.26 -15.62 -1.17
C ILE A 96 0.49 -14.35 -1.54
N ALA A 97 1.05 -14.28 -2.75
CA ALA A 97 1.75 -13.10 -3.24
C ALA A 97 0.85 -11.85 -3.21
N LEU A 98 -0.38 -11.96 -3.73
CA LEU A 98 -1.35 -10.86 -3.72
C LEU A 98 -1.65 -10.44 -2.29
N ALA A 99 -1.92 -11.42 -1.44
CA ALA A 99 -2.30 -11.14 -0.07
C ALA A 99 -1.18 -10.42 0.71
N ARG A 100 0.08 -10.76 0.43
CA ARG A 100 1.25 -10.04 0.99
C ARG A 100 1.38 -8.62 0.47
N VAL A 101 1.12 -8.38 -0.82
CA VAL A 101 1.16 -7.03 -1.40
C VAL A 101 0.03 -6.16 -0.82
N GLU A 102 -1.15 -6.72 -0.65
CA GLU A 102 -2.29 -6.04 -0.03
C GLU A 102 -2.02 -5.70 1.45
N LEU A 103 -1.53 -6.68 2.25
CA LEU A 103 -1.13 -6.42 3.63
C LEU A 103 -0.07 -5.31 3.71
N GLY A 104 0.96 -5.37 2.86
CA GLY A 104 1.98 -4.33 2.79
C GLY A 104 1.39 -2.97 2.44
N SER A 105 0.42 -2.91 1.54
CA SER A 105 -0.29 -1.67 1.19
C SER A 105 -1.11 -1.11 2.34
N MET A 106 -1.78 -1.98 3.10
CA MET A 106 -2.51 -1.59 4.31
C MET A 106 -1.56 -1.06 5.38
N LEU A 107 -0.45 -1.75 5.62
CA LEU A 107 0.59 -1.31 6.56
C LEU A 107 1.17 0.04 6.15
N ALA A 108 1.46 0.23 4.86
CA ALA A 108 1.98 1.50 4.33
C ALA A 108 0.98 2.65 4.50
N GLY A 109 -0.31 2.41 4.21
CA GLY A 109 -1.32 3.46 4.21
C GLY A 109 -1.89 3.83 5.58
N PHE A 110 -1.91 2.88 6.53
CA PHE A 110 -2.69 3.01 7.76
C PHE A 110 -1.91 2.79 9.05
N THR A 111 -0.67 2.32 8.96
CA THR A 111 0.19 2.10 10.13
C THR A 111 1.46 2.92 10.03
N ASP A 112 2.32 2.78 11.03
CA ASP A 112 3.59 3.47 11.15
C ASP A 112 4.79 2.54 10.92
N ALA A 113 4.55 1.38 10.27
CA ALA A 113 5.53 0.37 9.93
C ALA A 113 6.65 0.93 9.03
N ARG A 114 7.91 0.70 9.43
CA ARG A 114 9.10 1.23 8.72
C ARG A 114 9.29 0.62 7.33
N LEU A 115 9.02 -0.68 7.20
CA LEU A 115 9.18 -1.45 5.97
C LEU A 115 7.91 -2.28 5.75
N PRO A 116 6.82 -1.65 5.29
CA PRO A 116 5.49 -2.26 5.32
C PRO A 116 5.38 -3.52 4.45
N PHE A 117 6.15 -3.58 3.36
CA PHE A 117 6.26 -4.74 2.48
C PHE A 117 7.29 -5.80 2.96
N LEU A 118 7.90 -5.60 4.13
CA LEU A 118 8.78 -6.59 4.78
C LEU A 118 8.28 -6.95 6.19
N GLY A 119 6.99 -6.72 6.47
CA GLY A 119 6.40 -7.06 7.77
C GLY A 119 6.52 -8.53 8.16
N THR A 120 6.78 -9.40 7.18
CA THR A 120 7.10 -10.82 7.33
C THR A 120 8.12 -11.25 6.28
N PRO A 121 9.03 -12.19 6.56
CA PRO A 121 9.93 -12.76 5.56
C PRO A 121 9.16 -13.30 4.34
N VAL A 122 9.69 -13.05 3.15
CA VAL A 122 9.16 -13.62 1.90
C VAL A 122 9.65 -15.05 1.78
N HIS A 123 8.73 -16.00 1.63
CA HIS A 123 9.06 -17.40 1.41
C HIS A 123 9.41 -17.65 -0.05
N GLU A 124 10.40 -18.53 -0.31
CA GLU A 124 10.88 -18.85 -1.66
C GLU A 124 9.75 -19.34 -2.59
N PHE A 125 8.81 -20.11 -2.03
CA PHE A 125 7.63 -20.63 -2.73
C PHE A 125 6.83 -19.58 -3.52
N TYR A 126 6.75 -18.32 -3.08
CA TYR A 126 5.96 -17.28 -3.77
C TYR A 126 6.78 -16.02 -4.09
N ALA A 127 8.11 -16.09 -3.97
CA ALA A 127 8.97 -14.91 -4.06
C ALA A 127 8.92 -14.24 -5.44
N SER A 128 8.86 -15.02 -6.52
CA SER A 128 8.78 -14.53 -7.89
C SER A 128 7.47 -13.79 -8.14
N GLU A 129 6.33 -14.43 -7.80
CA GLU A 129 5.00 -13.84 -7.94
C GLU A 129 4.85 -12.58 -7.09
N TYR A 130 5.40 -12.58 -5.88
CA TYR A 130 5.42 -11.41 -5.01
C TYR A 130 6.17 -10.24 -5.64
N GLN A 131 7.36 -10.50 -6.20
CA GLN A 131 8.16 -9.46 -6.86
C GLN A 131 7.47 -8.93 -8.12
N GLN A 132 6.85 -9.80 -8.92
CA GLN A 132 6.06 -9.41 -10.09
C GLN A 132 4.89 -8.50 -9.69
N MET A 133 4.14 -8.87 -8.64
CA MET A 133 3.00 -8.09 -8.17
C MET A 133 3.41 -6.76 -7.54
N LEU A 134 4.53 -6.72 -6.82
CA LEU A 134 5.08 -5.47 -6.30
C LEU A 134 5.39 -4.49 -7.43
N LEU A 135 6.04 -4.96 -8.50
CA LEU A 135 6.36 -4.11 -9.63
C LEU A 135 5.09 -3.66 -10.36
N ASP A 136 4.18 -4.57 -10.69
CA ASP A 136 2.93 -4.24 -11.39
C ASP A 136 2.03 -3.29 -10.57
N GLY A 137 1.94 -3.50 -9.26
CA GLY A 137 1.25 -2.59 -8.35
C GLY A 137 1.92 -1.21 -8.29
N ALA A 138 3.26 -1.15 -8.22
CA ALA A 138 4.00 0.11 -8.21
C ALA A 138 3.78 0.90 -9.51
N LYS A 139 3.84 0.22 -10.66
CA LYS A 139 3.52 0.78 -11.98
C LYS A 139 2.09 1.33 -12.02
N THR A 140 1.13 0.52 -11.58
CA THR A 140 -0.30 0.88 -11.58
C THR A 140 -0.54 2.13 -10.76
N HIS A 141 0.00 2.18 -9.54
CA HIS A 141 -0.12 3.35 -8.66
C HIS A 141 0.57 4.59 -9.22
N TYR A 142 1.79 4.44 -9.75
CA TYR A 142 2.54 5.54 -10.36
C TYR A 142 1.76 6.18 -11.50
N TRP A 143 1.37 5.39 -12.50
CA TRP A 143 0.65 5.89 -13.67
C TRP A 143 -0.73 6.43 -13.30
N SER A 144 -1.46 5.73 -12.43
CA SER A 144 -2.78 6.18 -12.00
C SER A 144 -2.71 7.51 -11.26
N LEU A 145 -1.70 7.75 -10.42
CA LEU A 145 -1.53 9.02 -9.73
C LEU A 145 -1.13 10.15 -10.68
N LEU A 146 -0.14 9.93 -11.55
CA LEU A 146 0.34 11.00 -12.44
C LEU A 146 -0.66 11.37 -13.53
N ASN A 147 -1.47 10.41 -13.97
CA ASN A 147 -2.53 10.65 -14.96
C ASN A 147 -3.85 11.11 -14.31
N ASP A 148 -3.93 11.18 -12.98
CA ASP A 148 -5.13 11.64 -12.29
C ASP A 148 -5.31 13.15 -12.49
N PRO A 149 -6.37 13.60 -13.22
CA PRO A 149 -6.61 15.02 -13.43
C PRO A 149 -6.87 15.77 -12.12
N GLN A 150 -7.37 15.09 -11.08
CA GLN A 150 -7.64 15.71 -9.80
C GLN A 150 -6.37 15.96 -8.98
N LEU A 151 -5.25 15.26 -9.26
CA LEU A 151 -4.03 15.42 -8.47
C LEU A 151 -3.56 16.88 -8.44
N LYS A 152 -3.56 17.55 -9.60
CA LYS A 152 -3.19 18.97 -9.72
C LYS A 152 -4.13 19.89 -8.93
N GLN A 153 -5.41 19.55 -8.84
CA GLN A 153 -6.39 20.29 -8.06
C GLN A 153 -6.16 20.06 -6.56
N VAL A 154 -5.90 18.83 -6.14
CA VAL A 154 -5.63 18.47 -4.75
C VAL A 154 -4.37 19.17 -4.23
N MET A 155 -3.32 19.28 -5.04
CA MET A 155 -2.10 20.03 -4.68
C MET A 155 -2.34 21.53 -4.41
N ARG A 156 -3.47 22.08 -4.88
CA ARG A 156 -3.87 23.48 -4.65
C ARG A 156 -5.03 23.60 -3.66
N THR A 157 -5.57 22.48 -3.20
CA THR A 157 -6.72 22.44 -2.30
C THR A 157 -6.28 22.81 -0.89
N PRO A 158 -7.12 23.52 -0.12
CA PRO A 158 -6.83 23.80 1.28
C PRO A 158 -6.51 22.52 2.05
N PRO A 159 -5.49 22.53 2.94
CA PRO A 159 -5.03 21.37 3.66
C PRO A 159 -6.07 20.78 4.62
N GLU A 160 -7.13 21.53 4.97
CA GLU A 160 -8.28 21.07 5.76
C GLU A 160 -9.16 20.06 5.01
N ASN A 161 -9.05 20.00 3.69
CA ASN A 161 -9.85 19.09 2.89
C ASN A 161 -9.34 17.65 3.07
N PRO A 162 -10.17 16.70 3.53
CA PRO A 162 -9.78 15.30 3.71
C PRO A 162 -9.20 14.63 2.46
N ILE A 163 -9.49 15.14 1.27
CA ILE A 163 -8.92 14.64 0.02
C ILE A 163 -7.38 14.75 -0.01
N VAL A 164 -6.81 15.78 0.63
CA VAL A 164 -5.34 15.97 0.72
C VAL A 164 -4.70 14.80 1.47
N LEU A 165 -5.31 14.38 2.60
CA LEU A 165 -4.84 13.22 3.36
C LEU A 165 -5.02 11.91 2.57
N ALA A 166 -6.10 11.77 1.80
CA ALA A 166 -6.33 10.59 0.97
C ALA A 166 -5.26 10.45 -0.13
N TYR A 167 -4.95 11.53 -0.85
CA TYR A 167 -3.89 11.52 -1.87
C TYR A 167 -2.50 11.33 -1.25
N SER A 168 -2.23 11.99 -0.12
CA SER A 168 -0.96 11.78 0.58
C SER A 168 -0.80 10.32 1.00
N ARG A 169 -1.86 9.66 1.49
CA ARG A 169 -1.84 8.21 1.79
C ARG A 169 -1.57 7.36 0.55
N ARG A 170 -2.22 7.65 -0.58
CA ARG A 170 -1.96 6.93 -1.84
C ARG A 170 -0.51 7.06 -2.30
N LEU A 171 0.08 8.25 -2.14
CA LEU A 171 1.50 8.49 -2.43
C LEU A 171 2.42 7.70 -1.48
N VAL A 172 2.10 7.60 -0.19
CA VAL A 172 2.85 6.76 0.76
C VAL A 172 2.85 5.29 0.32
N ILE A 173 1.69 4.76 -0.09
CA ILE A 173 1.57 3.38 -0.58
C ILE A 173 2.42 3.19 -1.85
N ALA A 174 2.26 4.07 -2.84
CA ALA A 174 2.99 4.01 -4.11
C ALA A 174 4.52 4.03 -3.91
N ARG A 175 5.00 4.96 -3.08
CA ARG A 175 6.44 5.10 -2.76
C ARG A 175 6.98 3.89 -2.01
N SER A 176 6.21 3.38 -1.04
CA SER A 176 6.60 2.19 -0.26
C SER A 176 6.67 0.94 -1.13
N MET A 177 5.70 0.77 -2.03
CA MET A 177 5.64 -0.35 -2.95
C MET A 177 6.78 -0.29 -3.97
N LEU A 178 7.04 0.89 -4.54
CA LEU A 178 8.18 1.12 -5.44
C LEU A 178 9.52 0.82 -4.75
N ALA A 179 9.71 1.27 -3.51
CA ALA A 179 10.91 0.99 -2.74
C ALA A 179 11.09 -0.52 -2.46
N ALA A 180 9.99 -1.24 -2.22
CA ALA A 180 10.01 -2.69 -2.05
C ALA A 180 10.37 -3.41 -3.36
N ALA A 181 9.74 -3.02 -4.47
CA ALA A 181 10.02 -3.56 -5.81
C ALA A 181 11.50 -3.36 -6.19
N VAL A 182 12.03 -2.14 -6.05
CA VAL A 182 13.44 -1.84 -6.32
C VAL A 182 14.38 -2.69 -5.45
N ARG A 183 14.04 -2.90 -4.18
CA ARG A 183 14.87 -3.69 -3.26
C ARG A 183 14.89 -5.17 -3.62
N GLY A 184 13.73 -5.77 -3.88
CA GLY A 184 13.60 -7.18 -4.21
C GLY A 184 14.18 -7.53 -5.57
N GLY A 185 13.99 -6.66 -6.57
CA GLY A 185 14.40 -6.90 -7.96
C GLY A 185 15.75 -6.28 -8.34
N ARG A 186 16.55 -5.78 -7.38
CA ARG A 186 17.79 -5.03 -7.68
C ARG A 186 18.78 -5.78 -8.57
N ARG A 187 18.81 -7.12 -8.49
CA ARG A 187 19.68 -7.97 -9.32
C ARG A 187 19.09 -8.30 -10.69
N GLU A 188 17.79 -8.10 -10.87
CA GLU A 188 17.03 -8.42 -12.08
C GLU A 188 16.90 -7.21 -13.00
N TYR A 189 16.96 -5.99 -12.45
CA TYR A 189 16.83 -4.76 -13.22
C TYR A 189 18.15 -4.31 -13.86
N ASN A 190 18.08 -3.98 -15.14
CA ASN A 190 19.19 -3.35 -15.84
C ASN A 190 19.31 -1.84 -15.50
N ASN A 191 20.40 -1.21 -15.96
CA ASN A 191 20.66 0.20 -15.68
C ASN A 191 19.59 1.17 -16.19
N ILE A 192 18.92 0.86 -17.31
CA ILE A 192 17.86 1.70 -17.88
C ILE A 192 16.62 1.61 -16.97
N GLN A 193 16.22 0.40 -16.61
CA GLN A 193 15.12 0.13 -15.69
C GLN A 193 15.34 0.78 -14.32
N MET A 194 16.56 0.68 -13.77
CA MET A 194 16.91 1.32 -12.50
C MET A 194 16.81 2.84 -12.55
N ARG A 195 17.22 3.47 -13.66
CA ARG A 195 17.06 4.92 -13.86
C ARG A 195 15.59 5.32 -13.96
N GLU A 196 14.78 4.53 -14.66
CA GLU A 196 13.34 4.76 -14.76
C GLU A 196 12.66 4.68 -13.39
N LEU A 197 12.93 3.62 -12.61
CA LEU A 197 12.40 3.47 -11.24
C LEU A 197 12.83 4.63 -10.34
N SER A 198 14.07 5.14 -10.49
CA SER A 198 14.53 6.33 -9.77
C SER A 198 13.74 7.58 -10.17
N SER A 199 13.50 7.79 -11.46
CA SER A 199 12.71 8.92 -11.97
C SER A 199 11.27 8.89 -11.45
N TRP A 200 10.67 7.70 -11.38
CA TRP A 200 9.34 7.53 -10.81
C TRP A 200 9.30 7.89 -9.32
N LYS A 201 10.31 7.45 -8.58
CA LYS A 201 10.46 7.79 -7.16
C LYS A 201 10.58 9.31 -6.97
N ASP A 202 11.42 9.98 -7.76
CA ASP A 202 11.62 11.43 -7.65
C ASP A 202 10.33 12.22 -7.97
N SER A 203 9.56 11.74 -8.95
CA SER A 203 8.25 12.31 -9.29
C SER A 203 7.25 12.19 -8.13
N LEU A 204 7.14 10.99 -7.54
CA LEU A 204 6.28 10.74 -6.39
C LEU A 204 6.71 11.53 -5.15
N ASP A 205 8.02 11.65 -4.92
CA ASP A 205 8.61 12.44 -3.83
C ASP A 205 8.26 13.92 -3.97
N GLY A 206 8.34 14.47 -5.19
CA GLY A 206 8.01 15.86 -5.48
C GLY A 206 6.54 16.18 -5.14
N VAL A 207 5.61 15.34 -5.58
CA VAL A 207 4.17 15.52 -5.28
C VAL A 207 3.91 15.40 -3.78
N GLN A 208 4.47 14.38 -3.13
CA GLN A 208 4.30 14.17 -1.69
C GLN A 208 4.88 15.32 -0.86
N ALA A 209 6.01 15.90 -1.27
CA ALA A 209 6.60 17.05 -0.60
C ALA A 209 5.66 18.26 -0.60
N VAL A 210 4.95 18.50 -1.72
CA VAL A 210 3.94 19.58 -1.79
C VAL A 210 2.81 19.34 -0.80
N LEU A 211 2.21 18.15 -0.79
CA LEU A 211 1.09 17.85 0.13
C LEU A 211 1.52 17.90 1.60
N VAL A 212 2.70 17.36 1.91
CA VAL A 212 3.28 17.39 3.25
C VAL A 212 3.57 18.83 3.70
N GLY A 213 4.09 19.67 2.82
CA GLY A 213 4.30 21.09 3.10
C GLY A 213 3.00 21.82 3.44
N SER A 214 1.93 21.58 2.67
CA SER A 214 0.61 22.15 2.96
C SER A 214 0.05 21.67 4.30
N ILE A 215 0.20 20.39 4.64
CA ILE A 215 -0.22 19.82 5.94
C ILE A 215 0.59 20.44 7.09
N GLN A 216 1.90 20.66 6.92
CA GLN A 216 2.76 21.27 7.94
C GLN A 216 2.38 22.74 8.19
N ALA A 217 2.11 23.51 7.12
CA ALA A 217 1.65 24.89 7.22
C ALA A 217 0.35 24.97 8.03
N TYR A 218 -0.64 24.13 7.69
CA TYR A 218 -1.91 24.03 8.41
C TYR A 218 -1.74 23.75 9.90
N LEU A 219 -0.94 22.74 10.26
CA LEU A 219 -0.72 22.40 11.66
C LEU A 219 -0.04 23.53 12.43
N THR A 220 0.84 24.28 11.76
CA THR A 220 1.50 25.46 12.34
C THR A 220 0.47 26.56 12.62
N GLU A 221 -0.38 26.90 11.64
CA GLU A 221 -1.45 27.90 11.80
C GLU A 221 -2.42 27.52 12.92
N VAL A 222 -2.88 26.27 12.94
CA VAL A 222 -3.75 25.75 14.00
C VAL A 222 -3.06 25.84 15.36
N SER A 223 -1.78 25.49 15.48
CA SER A 223 -1.06 25.57 16.75
C SER A 223 -0.93 27.01 17.27
N MET A 224 -0.70 27.98 16.38
CA MET A 224 -0.63 29.41 16.72
C MET A 224 -1.99 29.96 17.15
N ALA A 225 -3.07 29.54 16.48
CA ALA A 225 -4.43 29.93 16.85
C ALA A 225 -4.90 29.30 18.17
N THR A 226 -4.52 28.03 18.42
CA THR A 226 -4.91 27.28 19.62
C THR A 226 -4.15 27.77 20.87
N SER A 227 -2.94 28.32 20.70
CA SER A 227 -2.22 28.99 21.80
C SER A 227 -2.99 30.20 22.37
N ARG A 228 -4.03 30.68 21.68
CA ARG A 228 -4.90 31.79 22.12
C ARG A 228 -6.24 31.34 22.71
N THR A 229 -6.66 30.08 22.53
CA THR A 229 -7.93 29.56 23.06
C THR A 229 -7.83 28.06 23.40
N ASN A 230 -8.22 27.66 24.61
CA ASN A 230 -8.23 26.26 25.05
C ASN A 230 -9.22 25.43 24.20
N LYS A 231 -8.74 24.80 23.12
CA LYS A 231 -9.54 23.87 22.30
C LYS A 231 -8.80 22.56 22.07
N LYS A 232 -9.53 21.45 22.21
CA LYS A 232 -9.06 20.08 22.00
C LYS A 232 -8.66 19.84 20.54
N SER A 233 -7.59 19.06 20.35
CA SER A 233 -7.20 18.52 19.04
C SER A 233 -8.38 17.89 18.32
N THR A 234 -8.56 18.21 17.04
CA THR A 234 -9.59 17.55 16.22
C THR A 234 -9.07 16.23 15.67
N ALA A 235 -9.97 15.29 15.34
CA ALA A 235 -9.60 14.03 14.68
C ALA A 235 -8.82 14.25 13.37
N PHE A 236 -9.05 15.40 12.71
CA PHE A 236 -8.33 15.79 11.51
C PHE A 236 -6.87 16.19 11.80
N THR A 237 -6.66 17.05 12.81
CA THR A 237 -5.32 17.44 13.29
C THR A 237 -4.48 16.22 13.68
N GLU A 238 -5.10 15.23 14.33
CA GLU A 238 -4.43 13.96 14.65
C GLU A 238 -4.05 13.15 13.39
N ALA A 239 -4.94 13.11 12.39
CA ALA A 239 -4.67 12.40 11.15
C ALA A 239 -3.52 13.06 10.35
N CYS A 240 -3.47 14.39 10.31
CA CYS A 240 -2.35 15.17 9.78
C CYS A 240 -1.04 14.84 10.48
N ASN A 241 -1.03 14.84 11.83
CA ASN A 241 0.15 14.49 12.61
C ASN A 241 0.64 13.06 12.32
N ARG A 242 -0.27 12.08 12.26
CA ARG A 242 0.08 10.70 11.89
C ARG A 242 0.71 10.62 10.49
N MET A 243 0.18 11.36 9.52
CA MET A 243 0.74 11.43 8.16
C MET A 243 2.18 11.99 8.16
N LEU A 244 2.45 13.06 8.90
CA LEU A 244 3.80 13.63 8.99
C LEU A 244 4.80 12.69 9.68
N GLN A 245 4.37 11.93 10.68
CA GLN A 245 5.21 10.92 11.32
C GLN A 245 5.54 9.78 10.35
N ALA A 246 4.55 9.31 9.56
CA ALA A 246 4.78 8.32 8.51
C ALA A 246 5.80 8.82 7.46
N GLU A 247 5.66 10.07 7.00
CA GLU A 247 6.59 10.68 6.05
C GLU A 247 8.03 10.74 6.60
N LYS A 248 8.19 11.19 7.85
CA LYS A 248 9.50 11.28 8.50
C LYS A 248 10.18 9.91 8.54
N ARG A 249 9.43 8.85 8.81
CA ARG A 249 9.96 7.48 8.88
C ARG A 249 10.35 6.92 7.52
N MET A 250 9.55 7.15 6.47
CA MET A 250 9.93 6.77 5.12
C MET A 250 11.26 7.41 4.71
N LYS A 251 11.44 8.71 4.99
CA LYS A 251 12.72 9.40 4.74
C LYS A 251 13.90 8.80 5.53
N MET A 252 13.65 8.20 6.69
CA MET A 252 14.68 7.48 7.48
C MET A 252 14.88 6.01 7.03
N ALA A 253 13.92 5.42 6.32
CA ALA A 253 14.00 4.05 5.83
C ALA A 253 14.62 3.94 4.42
N GLY A 254 14.62 5.04 3.66
CA GLY A 254 15.28 5.16 2.36
C GLY A 254 16.74 5.63 2.43
N ARG A 255 17.30 5.78 3.63
CA ARG A 255 18.75 5.94 3.88
C ARG A 255 19.31 4.61 4.36
#